data_AF-A0A0F9G1R1-F1
#
_entry.id   AF-A0A0F9G1R1-F1
#
_cell.length_a   1.000
_cell.length_b   1.000
_cell.length_c   1.000
_cell.angle_alpha   90.00
_cell.angle_beta   90.00
_cell.angle_gamma   90.00
#
_symmetry.space_group_name_H-M   'P 1'
#
loop_
_entity.id
_entity.type
_entity.pdbx_description
1 polymer ?
#
loop_
_entity_poly.entity_id
_entity_poly.type
_entity_poly.pdbx_seq_one_letter_code
_entity_poly.pdbx_strand_id
1 'polypeptide(L)'
;GVGTELATSRDDPTLSGVYKLIEYNNIPRIKISEEKITYPGIKQVYRKYDRNGILEEDIIMLSNEPAPANIDPLLHPVMKNGRLIANLPGIDEIQRYYLENIKKLSDEYKKLEKVHPFGIKLSKHLRNLTNQLKSKYH
;
A
#
# COMPACT_ATOMS: atom_id res chain seq x y z
N GLY A 1 -22.50 7.72 -23.65
CA GLY A 1 -22.24 7.15 -22.33
C GLY A 1 -21.42 5.89 -22.50
N VAL A 2 -20.41 5.69 -21.65
CA VAL A 2 -19.58 4.47 -21.62
C VAL A 2 -20.22 3.51 -20.61
N GLY A 3 -20.94 2.50 -21.09
CA GLY A 3 -21.74 1.60 -20.25
C GLY A 3 -20.98 0.33 -19.89
N THR A 4 -21.04 -0.66 -20.77
CA THR A 4 -20.52 -2.01 -20.52
C THR A 4 -19.02 -2.04 -20.29
N GLU A 5 -18.23 -1.30 -21.07
CA GLU A 5 -16.77 -1.34 -20.97
C GLU A 5 -16.24 -0.86 -19.62
N LEU A 6 -16.81 0.23 -19.10
CA LEU A 6 -16.46 0.77 -17.80
C LEU A 6 -16.96 -0.15 -16.67
N ALA A 7 -18.18 -0.66 -16.77
CA ALA A 7 -18.79 -1.48 -15.72
C ALA A 7 -18.10 -2.85 -15.56
N THR A 8 -17.52 -3.40 -16.64
CA THR A 8 -16.91 -4.73 -16.60
C THR A 8 -15.39 -4.72 -16.60
N SER A 9 -14.73 -3.55 -16.72
CA SER A 9 -13.28 -3.46 -17.00
C SER A 9 -12.89 -4.43 -18.12
N ARG A 10 -13.52 -4.30 -19.30
CA ARG A 10 -13.52 -5.35 -20.36
C ARG A 10 -12.12 -5.86 -20.72
N ASP A 11 -11.13 -4.98 -20.70
CA ASP A 11 -9.72 -5.22 -21.03
C ASP A 11 -8.95 -5.96 -19.92
N ASP A 12 -9.26 -5.71 -18.65
CA ASP A 12 -8.76 -6.48 -17.50
C ASP A 12 -9.83 -6.59 -16.40
N PRO A 13 -10.73 -7.60 -16.50
CA PRO A 13 -11.87 -7.72 -15.61
C PRO A 13 -11.50 -8.25 -14.21
N THR A 14 -10.19 -8.46 -13.95
CA THR A 14 -9.71 -9.11 -12.74
C THR A 14 -8.96 -8.15 -11.84
N LEU A 15 -9.37 -8.07 -10.57
CA LEU A 15 -8.56 -7.41 -9.54
C LEU A 15 -7.61 -8.43 -8.93
N SER A 16 -6.30 -8.24 -9.08
CA SER A 16 -5.25 -9.15 -8.63
C SER A 16 -4.96 -9.13 -7.10
N GLY A 17 -5.94 -8.70 -6.30
CA GLY A 17 -5.83 -8.61 -4.84
C GLY A 17 -5.62 -9.98 -4.19
N VAL A 18 -4.69 -10.06 -3.23
CA VAL A 18 -4.40 -11.31 -2.50
C VAL A 18 -4.43 -11.09 -1.00
N TYR A 19 -5.04 -12.03 -0.26
CA TYR A 19 -4.94 -12.09 1.19
C TYR A 19 -3.86 -13.10 1.61
N LYS A 20 -2.96 -12.71 2.53
CA LYS A 20 -1.84 -13.53 2.99
C LYS A 20 -1.62 -13.37 4.49
N LEU A 21 -1.39 -14.50 5.16
CA LEU A 21 -0.95 -14.52 6.55
C LEU A 21 0.51 -14.01 6.63
N ILE A 22 0.72 -12.98 7.44
CA ILE A 22 2.02 -12.31 7.62
C ILE A 22 2.62 -12.54 9.01
N GLU A 23 1.82 -12.98 9.98
CA GLU A 23 2.20 -13.22 11.36
C GLU A 23 1.18 -14.15 12.03
N TYR A 24 1.66 -15.06 12.90
CA TYR A 24 0.81 -15.92 13.72
C TYR A 24 1.45 -16.14 15.09
N ASN A 25 0.71 -15.92 16.17
CA ASN A 25 1.21 -15.97 17.55
C ASN A 25 2.49 -15.13 17.75
N ASN A 26 2.50 -13.90 17.22
CA ASN A 26 3.66 -12.98 17.22
C ASN A 26 4.90 -13.52 16.48
N ILE A 27 4.76 -14.58 15.68
CA ILE A 27 5.83 -15.15 14.86
C ILE A 27 5.59 -14.71 13.41
N PRO A 28 6.46 -13.88 12.82
CA PRO A 28 6.33 -13.46 11.43
C PRO A 28 6.36 -14.66 10.47
N ARG A 29 5.49 -14.61 9.46
CA ARG A 29 5.36 -15.64 8.42
C ARG A 29 5.74 -15.06 7.07
N ILE A 30 6.46 -15.85 6.28
CA ILE A 30 6.82 -15.53 4.91
C ILE A 30 6.36 -16.68 4.01
N LYS A 31 5.74 -16.34 2.88
CA LYS A 31 5.62 -17.27 1.76
C LYS A 31 6.78 -17.03 0.80
N ILE A 32 7.49 -18.10 0.49
CA ILE A 32 8.53 -18.15 -0.52
C ILE A 32 7.98 -18.96 -1.68
N SER A 33 8.10 -18.44 -2.90
CA SER A 33 7.88 -19.17 -4.15
C SER A 33 8.87 -18.65 -5.18
N GLU A 34 9.17 -19.45 -6.21
CA GLU A 34 10.17 -19.12 -7.25
C GLU A 34 9.92 -17.75 -7.90
N GLU A 35 8.67 -17.32 -8.02
CA GLU A 35 8.30 -16.08 -8.72
C GLU A 35 7.91 -14.91 -7.81
N LYS A 36 7.52 -15.15 -6.54
CA LYS A 36 6.94 -14.10 -5.67
C LYS A 36 7.33 -14.28 -4.21
N ILE A 37 7.79 -13.18 -3.60
CA ILE A 37 8.09 -13.06 -2.17
C ILE A 37 7.05 -12.19 -1.51
N THR A 38 6.49 -12.65 -0.39
CA THR A 38 5.67 -11.80 0.50
C THR A 38 6.54 -11.17 1.59
N TYR A 39 6.21 -9.95 2.05
CA TYR A 39 6.91 -9.33 3.17
C TYR A 39 6.31 -9.79 4.53
N PRO A 40 7.12 -10.33 5.46
CA PRO A 40 6.66 -10.82 6.75
C PRO A 40 6.29 -9.69 7.74
N GLY A 41 5.60 -10.05 8.82
CA GLY A 41 5.31 -9.17 9.97
C GLY A 41 4.21 -8.13 9.71
N ILE A 42 3.64 -7.59 10.79
CA ILE A 42 2.66 -6.49 10.73
C ILE A 42 3.36 -5.22 10.24
N LYS A 43 2.78 -4.56 9.23
CA LYS A 43 3.39 -3.44 8.52
C LYS A 43 2.49 -2.20 8.49
N GLN A 44 3.14 -1.05 8.30
CA GLN A 44 2.52 0.22 7.94
C GLN A 44 3.14 0.71 6.61
N VAL A 45 2.36 1.45 5.83
CA VAL A 45 2.83 2.15 4.64
C VAL A 45 2.82 3.64 4.94
N TYR A 46 3.93 4.30 4.66
CA TYR A 46 4.09 5.75 4.84
C TYR A 46 4.34 6.40 3.48
N ARG A 47 3.64 7.49 3.20
CA ARG A 47 3.74 8.24 1.95
C ARG A 47 4.48 9.55 2.15
N LYS A 48 5.56 9.72 1.39
CA LYS A 48 6.39 10.91 1.42
C LYS A 48 6.05 11.81 0.26
N TYR A 49 5.93 13.10 0.57
CA TYR A 49 5.76 14.16 -0.40
C TYR A 49 7.02 15.01 -0.46
N ASP A 50 7.31 15.55 -1.64
CA ASP A 50 8.37 16.54 -1.81
C ASP A 50 7.97 17.89 -1.20
N ARG A 51 8.85 18.89 -1.31
CA ARG A 51 8.59 20.24 -0.79
C ARG A 51 7.42 20.96 -1.46
N ASN A 52 6.99 20.50 -2.64
CA ASN A 52 5.87 21.04 -3.40
C ASN A 52 4.55 20.30 -3.11
N GLY A 53 4.57 19.29 -2.22
CA GLY A 53 3.40 18.46 -1.93
C GLY A 53 3.12 17.39 -2.98
N ILE A 54 4.09 17.11 -3.87
CA ILE A 54 3.99 16.06 -4.89
C ILE A 54 4.49 14.74 -4.32
N LEU A 55 3.80 13.66 -4.66
CA LEU A 55 4.15 12.30 -4.26
C LEU A 55 5.57 11.95 -4.72
N GLU A 56 6.43 11.61 -3.77
CA GLU A 56 7.82 11.24 -4.03
C GLU A 56 8.03 9.73 -3.93
N GLU A 57 7.58 9.11 -2.82
CA GLU A 57 7.79 7.68 -2.56
C GLU A 57 6.85 7.13 -1.49
N ASP A 58 6.56 5.83 -1.55
CA ASP A 58 5.97 5.09 -0.43
C ASP A 58 7.04 4.22 0.26
N ILE A 59 6.98 4.17 1.59
CA ILE A 59 7.90 3.41 2.44
C ILE A 59 7.09 2.39 3.24
N ILE A 60 7.40 1.12 3.07
CA ILE A 60 6.81 0.01 3.83
C ILE A 60 7.72 -0.31 5.02
N MET A 61 7.15 -0.22 6.22
CA MET A 61 7.87 -0.43 7.48
C MET A 61 7.13 -1.46 8.33
N LEU A 62 7.83 -2.13 9.25
CA LEU A 62 7.17 -2.88 10.32
C LEU A 62 6.42 -1.90 11.22
N SER A 63 5.23 -2.30 11.68
CA SER A 63 4.34 -1.45 12.49
C SER A 63 4.91 -1.08 13.86
N ASN A 64 5.91 -1.81 14.35
CA ASN A 64 6.62 -1.55 15.59
C ASN A 64 7.87 -0.67 15.42
N GLU A 65 8.20 -0.27 14.18
CA GLU A 65 9.25 0.72 13.95
C GLU A 65 8.75 2.13 14.31
N PRO A 66 9.63 3.01 14.82
CA PRO A 66 9.28 4.42 14.99
C PRO A 66 8.83 5.02 13.66
N ALA A 67 7.69 5.72 13.69
CA ALA A 67 7.18 6.42 12.51
C ALA A 67 8.19 7.49 12.05
N PRO A 68 8.50 7.57 10.74
CA PRO A 68 9.36 8.61 10.22
C PRO A 68 8.69 9.98 10.35
N ALA A 69 9.49 11.01 10.65
CA ALA A 69 8.98 12.37 10.80
C ALA A 69 8.53 12.96 9.45
N ASN A 70 7.42 13.69 9.46
CA ASN A 70 6.88 14.41 8.30
C ASN A 70 6.51 13.50 7.11
N ILE A 71 5.98 12.30 7.37
CA ILE A 71 5.51 11.36 6.36
C ILE A 71 4.13 10.83 6.77
N ASP A 72 3.19 10.75 5.83
CA ASP A 72 1.79 10.41 6.12
C ASP A 72 1.58 8.89 6.20
N PRO A 73 1.00 8.33 7.28
CA PRO A 73 0.61 6.92 7.31
C PRO A 73 -0.61 6.69 6.42
N LEU A 74 -0.63 5.60 5.65
CA LEU A 74 -1.72 5.28 4.73
C LEU A 74 -2.74 4.28 5.30
N LEU A 75 -2.33 3.39 6.21
CA LEU A 75 -3.26 2.45 6.86
C LEU A 75 -3.82 3.09 8.13
N HIS A 76 -5.11 3.44 8.08
CA HIS A 76 -5.85 3.95 9.22
C HIS A 76 -6.77 2.87 9.80
N PRO A 77 -6.87 2.75 11.13
CA PRO A 77 -7.72 1.74 11.76
C PRO A 77 -9.20 2.11 11.59
N VAL A 78 -9.94 1.29 10.84
CA VAL A 78 -11.38 1.48 10.61
C VAL A 78 -12.24 0.64 11.57
N MET A 79 -11.71 -0.49 12.03
CA MET A 79 -12.41 -1.43 12.91
C MET A 79 -11.48 -1.90 14.03
N LYS A 80 -12.02 -2.05 15.25
CA LYS A 80 -11.30 -2.60 16.41
C LYS A 80 -12.24 -3.49 17.21
N ASN A 81 -11.80 -4.72 17.52
CA ASN A 81 -12.58 -5.71 18.28
C ASN A 81 -14.01 -5.92 17.73
N GLY A 82 -14.14 -6.03 16.40
CA GLY A 82 -15.43 -6.22 15.72
C GLY A 82 -16.33 -5.00 15.67
N ARG A 83 -15.88 -3.83 16.12
CA ARG A 83 -16.64 -2.57 16.09
C ARG A 83 -16.01 -1.58 15.13
N LEU A 84 -16.83 -0.94 14.30
CA LEU A 84 -16.42 0.21 13.50
C LEU A 84 -16.03 1.35 14.44
N ILE A 85 -14.84 1.93 14.22
CA ILE A 85 -14.29 3.02 15.03
C ILE A 85 -14.00 4.29 14.22
N ALA A 86 -14.15 4.22 12.90
CA ALA A 86 -14.03 5.36 12.00
C ALA A 86 -15.41 5.77 11.47
N ASN A 87 -15.62 7.07 11.31
CA ASN A 87 -16.77 7.57 10.57
C ASN A 87 -16.54 7.31 9.08
N LEU A 88 -17.53 6.73 8.41
CA LEU A 88 -17.45 6.52 6.97
C LEU A 88 -17.72 7.86 6.26
N PRO A 89 -16.85 8.29 5.34
CA PRO A 89 -17.04 9.54 4.63
C PRO A 89 -18.25 9.47 3.70
N GLY A 90 -18.89 10.61 3.50
CA GLY A 90 -19.92 10.78 2.46
C GLY A 90 -19.32 10.74 1.05
N ILE A 91 -20.16 10.55 0.03
CA ILE A 91 -19.69 10.44 -1.36
C ILE A 91 -18.92 11.69 -1.83
N ASP A 92 -19.37 12.89 -1.41
CA ASP A 92 -18.72 14.16 -1.75
C ASP A 92 -17.35 14.32 -1.07
N GLU A 93 -17.18 13.72 0.12
CA GLU A 93 -15.89 13.67 0.81
C GLU A 93 -14.93 12.72 0.10
N ILE A 94 -15.42 11.54 -0.33
CA ILE A 94 -14.64 10.58 -1.11
C ILE A 94 -14.19 11.20 -2.44
N GLN A 95 -15.09 11.89 -3.15
CA GLN A 95 -14.76 12.56 -4.41
C GLN A 95 -13.72 13.68 -4.21
N ARG A 96 -13.89 14.53 -3.20
CA ARG A 96 -12.92 15.59 -2.88
C ARG A 96 -11.57 14.99 -2.50
N TYR A 97 -11.55 13.96 -1.66
CA TYR A 97 -10.33 13.25 -1.28
C TYR A 97 -9.61 12.68 -2.51
N TYR A 98 -10.33 12.06 -3.45
CA TYR A 98 -9.77 11.59 -4.71
C TYR A 98 -9.13 12.73 -5.51
N LEU A 99 -9.87 13.83 -5.74
CA LEU A 99 -9.37 14.97 -6.52
C LEU A 99 -8.13 15.61 -5.89
N GLU A 100 -8.11 15.75 -4.57
CA GLU A 100 -6.94 16.27 -3.84
C GLU A 100 -5.73 15.32 -3.95
N ASN A 101 -5.94 14.00 -3.92
CA ASN A 101 -4.85 13.05 -4.11
C ASN A 101 -4.32 13.03 -5.55
N ILE A 102 -5.19 13.14 -6.56
CA ILE A 102 -4.78 13.23 -7.96
C ILE A 102 -3.91 14.47 -8.21
N LYS A 103 -4.21 15.61 -7.59
CA LYS A 103 -3.38 16.83 -7.69
C LYS A 103 -1.96 16.62 -7.17
N LYS A 104 -1.77 15.74 -6.19
CA LYS A 104 -0.47 15.42 -5.59
C LYS A 104 0.35 14.43 -6.43
N LEU A 105 -0.21 13.85 -7.50
CA LEU A 105 0.56 13.02 -8.42
C LEU A 105 1.30 13.91 -9.43
N SER A 106 2.55 13.55 -9.76
CA SER A 106 3.23 14.14 -10.93
C SER A 106 2.53 13.72 -12.22
N ASP A 107 2.70 14.52 -13.28
CA ASP A 107 2.01 14.28 -14.56
C ASP A 107 2.43 12.98 -15.25
N GLU A 108 3.61 12.45 -14.93
CA GLU A 108 4.04 11.13 -15.39
C GLU A 108 3.13 10.00 -14.90
N TYR A 109 2.69 10.03 -13.63
CA TYR A 109 1.82 9.00 -13.06
C TYR A 109 0.35 9.16 -13.49
N LYS A 110 0.00 10.26 -14.17
CA LYS A 110 -1.35 10.50 -14.72
C LYS A 110 -1.50 10.03 -16.17
N LYS A 111 -0.40 9.67 -16.84
CA LYS A 111 -0.43 9.20 -18.25
C LYS A 111 -0.90 7.75 -18.31
N LEU A 112 -1.82 7.45 -19.22
CA LEU A 112 -2.39 6.10 -19.40
C LEU A 112 -1.52 5.19 -20.29
N GLU A 113 -0.68 5.78 -21.14
CA GLU A 113 0.05 5.06 -22.20
C GLU A 113 1.38 4.46 -21.72
N LYS A 114 1.96 5.01 -20.65
CA LYS A 114 3.29 4.63 -20.17
C LYS A 114 3.24 4.32 -18.68
N VAL A 115 3.63 3.10 -18.34
CA VAL A 115 3.82 2.71 -16.95
C VAL A 115 5.14 3.29 -16.44
N HIS A 116 5.04 4.20 -15.48
CA HIS A 116 6.18 4.73 -14.76
C HIS A 116 6.38 3.89 -13.48
N PRO A 117 7.56 3.27 -13.26
CA PRO A 117 7.79 2.50 -12.05
C PRO A 117 7.72 3.43 -10.83
N PHE A 118 6.83 3.10 -9.89
CA PHE A 118 6.65 3.88 -8.68
C PHE A 118 7.70 3.54 -7.61
N GLY A 119 8.23 4.56 -6.94
CA GLY A 119 9.22 4.40 -5.89
C GLY A 119 8.65 3.79 -4.61
N ILE A 120 8.79 2.46 -4.46
CA ILE A 120 8.48 1.76 -3.20
C ILE A 120 9.80 1.42 -2.49
N LYS A 121 9.97 1.92 -1.27
CA LYS A 121 11.08 1.55 -0.40
C LYS A 121 10.61 0.65 0.74
N LEU A 122 11.52 -0.21 1.19
CA LEU A 122 11.34 -0.99 2.42
C LEU A 122 12.18 -0.36 3.52
N SER A 123 11.77 -0.49 4.78
CA SER A 123 12.66 -0.15 5.91
C SER A 123 13.85 -1.11 5.99
N LYS A 124 14.91 -0.69 6.70
CA LYS A 124 16.06 -1.57 6.97
C LYS A 124 15.64 -2.79 7.78
N HIS A 125 14.79 -2.61 8.80
CA HIS A 125 14.34 -3.72 9.64
C HIS A 125 13.48 -4.72 8.87
N LEU A 126 12.56 -4.23 8.02
CA LEU A 126 11.74 -5.11 7.18
C LEU A 126 12.58 -5.90 6.18
N ARG A 127 13.57 -5.27 5.54
CA ARG A 127 14.52 -5.97 4.66
C ARG A 127 15.29 -7.05 5.41
N ASN A 128 15.82 -6.72 6.58
CA ASN A 128 16.59 -7.65 7.40
C ASN A 128 15.75 -8.86 7.82
N LEU A 129 14.53 -8.63 8.32
CA LEU A 129 13.59 -9.69 8.69
C LEU A 129 13.25 -10.58 7.48
N THR A 130 12.99 -9.96 6.33
CA THR A 130 12.69 -10.68 5.08
C THR A 130 13.86 -11.59 4.70
N ASN A 131 15.10 -11.08 4.72
CA ASN A 131 16.28 -11.85 4.38
C ASN A 131 16.56 -12.96 5.39
N GLN A 132 16.42 -12.69 6.69
CA GLN A 132 16.60 -13.69 7.74
C GLN A 132 15.63 -14.87 7.58
N LEU A 133 14.34 -14.59 7.31
CA LEU A 133 13.37 -15.67 7.13
C LEU A 133 13.58 -16.41 5.81
N LYS A 134 13.99 -15.73 4.74
CA LYS A 134 14.38 -16.41 3.50
C LYS A 134 15.50 -17.42 3.75
N SER A 135 16.60 -16.99 4.37
CA SER A 135 17.74 -17.87 4.67
C SER A 135 17.41 -19.01 5.63
N LYS A 136 16.32 -18.91 6.40
CA LYS A 136 15.88 -19.97 7.31
C LYS A 136 15.07 -21.07 6.62
N TYR A 137 14.36 -20.73 5.54
CA TYR A 137 13.43 -21.63 4.84
C TYR A 137 13.87 -21.96 3.40
N HIS A 138 15.07 -21.51 3.02
CA HIS A 138 15.88 -22.03 1.92
C HIS A 138 16.97 -22.93 2.49
#